data_AF-A0A8H6TCW9-F1
#
_entry.id   AF-A0A8H6TCW9-F1
#
_cell.length_a   1.000
_cell.length_b   1.000
_cell.length_c   1.000
_cell.angle_alpha   90.00
_cell.angle_beta   90.00
_cell.angle_gamma   90.00
#
_symmetry.space_group_name_H-M   'P 1'
#
loop_
_entity.id
_entity.type
_entity.pdbx_description
1 polymer ?
#
loop_
_entity_poly.entity_id
_entity_poly.type
_entity_poly.pdbx_seq_one_letter_code
_entity_poly.pdbx_strand_id
1 'polypeptide(L)'
;MLRILLVLSLAIRASSYTVYSVKDSYLRNDFLDWDWYSSSDPTHGRVNYVTKSTAIAENLTDATDTTFRMRADTKKMLSPSDPGRDSIRISSPTAYSESVFILDLWHMPTGCATWPA
;
A
#
# COMPACT_ATOMS: atom_id res chain seq x y z
N MET A 1 -12.86 72.01 15.65
CA MET A 1 -13.46 70.69 15.96
C MET A 1 -12.62 69.61 15.31
N LEU A 2 -11.87 68.87 16.11
CA LEU A 2 -10.83 67.92 15.69
C LEU A 2 -11.49 66.58 15.29
N ARG A 3 -11.41 66.18 14.02
CA ARG A 3 -11.89 64.86 13.56
C ARG A 3 -10.74 63.85 13.63
N ILE A 4 -10.80 62.98 14.64
CA ILE A 4 -9.92 61.82 14.78
C ILE A 4 -10.46 60.71 13.87
N LEU A 5 -9.74 60.37 12.80
CA LEU A 5 -10.00 59.18 12.00
C LEU A 5 -9.31 57.98 12.66
N LEU A 6 -10.12 57.13 13.29
CA LEU A 6 -9.67 55.83 13.81
C LEU A 6 -9.62 54.83 12.64
N VAL A 7 -8.43 54.52 12.13
CA VAL A 7 -8.25 53.46 11.13
C VAL A 7 -8.16 52.12 11.87
N LEU A 8 -9.25 51.37 11.88
CA LEU A 8 -9.30 50.00 12.40
C LEU A 8 -8.65 49.07 11.37
N SER A 9 -7.37 48.74 11.54
CA SER A 9 -6.69 47.76 10.70
C SER A 9 -7.21 46.34 11.01
N LEU A 10 -8.02 45.77 10.12
CA LEU A 10 -8.29 44.33 10.12
C LEU A 10 -6.99 43.61 9.77
N ALA A 11 -6.31 43.05 10.77
CA ALA A 11 -5.22 42.11 10.53
C ALA A 11 -5.81 40.81 9.96
N ILE A 12 -5.82 40.67 8.64
CA ILE A 12 -6.14 39.40 7.98
C ILE A 12 -5.03 38.43 8.35
N ARG A 13 -5.30 37.53 9.30
CA ARG A 13 -4.40 36.40 9.56
C ARG A 13 -4.51 35.48 8.35
N ALA A 14 -3.50 35.47 7.49
CA ALA A 14 -3.36 34.41 6.50
C ALA A 14 -3.26 33.09 7.26
N SER A 15 -4.25 32.21 7.11
CA SER A 15 -4.10 30.83 7.55
C SER A 15 -3.08 30.17 6.63
N SER A 16 -1.97 29.70 7.18
CA SER A 16 -1.11 28.75 6.47
C SER A 16 -1.87 27.43 6.45
N TYR A 17 -2.24 26.96 5.26
CA TYR A 17 -2.79 25.62 5.06
C TYR A 17 -1.81 24.85 4.19
N THR A 18 -1.53 23.61 4.59
CA THR A 18 -0.72 22.69 3.79
C THR A 18 -1.58 22.17 2.65
N VAL A 19 -1.15 22.40 1.41
CA VAL A 19 -1.76 21.80 0.23
C VAL A 19 -0.96 20.56 -0.14
N TYR A 20 -1.62 19.41 -0.19
CA TYR A 20 -1.03 18.19 -0.73
C TYR A 20 -1.24 18.14 -2.24
N SER A 21 -0.20 17.79 -2.97
CA SER A 21 -0.24 17.52 -4.41
C SER A 21 0.16 16.07 -4.69
N VAL A 22 -0.34 15.49 -5.77
CA VAL A 22 0.04 14.14 -6.18
C VAL A 22 1.55 14.10 -6.46
N LYS A 23 2.25 13.24 -5.73
CA LYS A 23 3.69 13.02 -5.89
C LYS A 23 3.95 11.81 -6.80
N ASP A 24 3.31 10.69 -6.48
CA ASP A 24 3.39 9.44 -7.24
C ASP A 24 1.98 8.86 -7.40
N SER A 25 1.77 8.12 -8.50
CA SER A 25 0.54 7.37 -8.77
C SER A 25 0.93 6.01 -9.31
N TYR A 26 0.53 4.95 -8.60
CA TYR A 26 0.80 3.56 -8.98
C TYR A 26 -0.50 2.89 -9.38
N LEU A 27 -0.58 2.44 -10.63
CA LEU A 27 -1.77 1.85 -11.21
C LEU A 27 -1.45 0.50 -11.85
N ARG A 28 -2.20 -0.54 -11.46
CA ARG A 28 -2.21 -1.85 -12.15
C ARG A 28 -0.83 -2.49 -12.24
N ASN A 29 -0.18 -2.41 -13.39
CA ASN A 29 1.13 -3.01 -13.65
C ASN A 29 2.26 -2.33 -12.87
N ASP A 30 2.09 -1.08 -12.43
CA ASP A 30 3.16 -0.35 -11.73
C ASP A 30 3.59 -1.07 -10.43
N PHE A 31 2.68 -1.84 -9.81
CA PHE A 31 2.98 -2.64 -8.62
C PHE A 31 3.86 -3.87 -8.91
N LEU A 32 3.96 -4.31 -10.18
CA LEU A 32 4.88 -5.39 -10.56
C LEU A 32 6.34 -4.93 -10.49
N ASP A 33 6.61 -3.63 -10.53
CA ASP A 33 7.95 -3.06 -10.46
C ASP A 33 8.39 -2.70 -9.03
N TRP A 34 7.54 -3.01 -8.03
CA TRP A 34 7.90 -2.90 -6.62
C TRP A 34 8.85 -4.01 -6.19
N ASP A 35 9.42 -3.89 -4.99
CA ASP A 35 10.31 -4.90 -4.44
C ASP A 35 9.52 -6.10 -3.91
N TRP A 36 9.91 -7.32 -4.31
CA TRP A 36 9.24 -8.56 -3.91
C TRP A 36 10.01 -9.28 -2.81
N TYR A 37 9.47 -9.25 -1.61
CA TYR A 37 10.05 -9.95 -0.47
C TYR A 37 9.83 -11.46 -0.61
N SER A 38 10.90 -12.25 -0.50
CA SER A 38 10.87 -13.71 -0.65
C SER A 38 11.70 -14.45 0.41
N SER A 39 11.95 -13.77 1.53
CA SER A 39 12.66 -14.35 2.68
C SER A 39 11.68 -14.80 3.77
N SER A 40 12.21 -15.42 4.84
CA SER A 40 11.41 -15.85 5.99
C SER A 40 10.62 -14.69 6.59
N ASP A 41 9.40 -14.97 7.03
CA ASP A 41 8.52 -13.94 7.61
C ASP A 41 9.10 -13.38 8.93
N PRO A 42 9.37 -12.07 9.03
CA PRO A 42 9.86 -11.45 10.27
C PRO A 42 8.90 -11.57 11.46
N THR A 43 7.60 -11.77 11.21
CA THR A 43 6.61 -12.00 12.28
C THR A 43 6.37 -13.47 12.58
N HIS A 44 7.13 -14.37 11.93
CA HIS A 44 7.11 -15.82 12.15
C HIS A 44 5.77 -16.49 11.81
N GLY A 45 5.02 -15.96 10.84
CA GLY A 45 3.77 -16.54 10.36
C GLY A 45 3.95 -17.84 9.58
N ARG A 46 2.83 -18.57 9.39
CA ARG A 46 2.78 -19.81 8.59
C ARG A 46 2.67 -19.49 7.09
N VAL A 47 3.68 -18.80 6.56
CA VAL A 47 3.69 -18.25 5.20
C VAL A 47 5.00 -18.57 4.49
N ASN A 48 4.92 -18.75 3.17
CA ASN A 48 6.07 -18.81 2.28
C ASN A 48 5.97 -17.63 1.32
N TYR A 49 6.76 -16.58 1.51
CA TYR A 49 6.76 -15.44 0.60
C TYR A 49 7.53 -15.79 -0.67
N VAL A 50 6.87 -15.65 -1.82
CA VAL A 50 7.43 -16.07 -3.11
C VAL A 50 7.92 -14.88 -3.95
N THR A 51 8.81 -15.16 -4.90
CA THR A 51 9.29 -14.15 -5.86
C THR A 51 8.18 -13.72 -6.82
N LYS A 52 8.36 -12.58 -7.52
CA LYS A 52 7.46 -12.14 -8.59
C LYS A 52 7.20 -13.23 -9.64
N SER A 53 8.25 -13.88 -10.10
CA SER A 53 8.14 -14.92 -11.14
C SER A 53 7.30 -16.10 -10.68
N THR A 54 7.51 -16.56 -9.44
CA THR A 54 6.71 -17.63 -8.85
C THR A 54 5.27 -17.19 -8.62
N ALA A 55 5.04 -15.97 -8.13
CA ALA A 55 3.70 -15.42 -7.96
C ALA A 55 2.91 -15.37 -9.28
N ILE A 56 3.55 -15.01 -10.39
CA ILE A 56 2.91 -15.03 -11.71
C ILE A 56 2.64 -16.47 -12.16
N ALA A 57 3.64 -17.35 -12.05
CA ALA A 57 3.53 -18.74 -12.49
C ALA A 57 2.43 -19.52 -11.74
N GLU A 58 2.33 -19.29 -10.42
CA GLU A 58 1.33 -19.91 -9.55
C GLU A 58 0.00 -19.14 -9.52
N ASN A 59 -0.14 -18.09 -10.34
CA ASN A 59 -1.33 -17.25 -10.42
C ASN A 59 -1.71 -16.68 -9.04
N LEU A 60 -0.74 -16.19 -8.27
CA LEU A 60 -0.93 -15.47 -7.01
C LEU A 60 -1.01 -13.95 -7.23
N THR A 61 -0.60 -13.48 -8.40
CA THR A 61 -0.74 -12.09 -8.81
C THR A 61 -1.14 -11.98 -10.27
N ASP A 62 -1.92 -10.96 -10.60
CA ASP A 62 -2.25 -10.57 -11.96
C ASP A 62 -2.59 -9.09 -12.00
N ALA A 63 -2.40 -8.48 -13.17
CA ALA A 63 -2.76 -7.10 -13.43
C ALA A 63 -3.63 -7.06 -14.68
N THR A 64 -4.76 -6.38 -14.57
CA THR A 64 -5.72 -6.15 -15.65
C THR A 64 -5.79 -4.66 -15.96
N ASP A 65 -6.58 -4.29 -16.96
CA ASP A 65 -6.79 -2.88 -17.33
C ASP A 65 -7.42 -2.04 -16.20
N THR A 66 -7.98 -2.67 -15.15
CA THR A 66 -8.66 -1.97 -14.06
C THR A 66 -8.12 -2.29 -12.68
N THR A 67 -7.49 -3.46 -12.46
CA THR A 67 -7.10 -3.91 -11.13
C THR A 67 -5.73 -4.58 -11.11
N PHE A 68 -5.02 -4.38 -10.00
CA PHE A 68 -3.92 -5.23 -9.59
C PHE A 68 -4.41 -6.19 -8.51
N ARG A 69 -4.05 -7.47 -8.60
CA ARG A 69 -4.46 -8.49 -7.64
C ARG A 69 -3.24 -9.13 -6.99
N MET A 70 -3.36 -9.32 -5.68
CA MET A 70 -2.50 -10.17 -4.87
C MET A 70 -3.37 -11.14 -4.09
N ARG A 71 -2.96 -12.40 -3.98
CA ARG A 71 -3.68 -13.43 -3.20
C ARG A 71 -2.70 -14.45 -2.62
N ALA A 72 -3.13 -15.10 -1.54
CA ALA A 72 -2.48 -16.31 -1.05
C ALA A 72 -2.92 -17.53 -1.87
N ASP A 73 -2.14 -18.60 -1.85
CA ASP A 73 -2.51 -19.89 -2.43
C ASP A 73 -3.73 -20.48 -1.71
N THR A 74 -4.78 -20.82 -2.45
CA THR A 74 -6.02 -21.43 -1.94
C THR A 74 -6.22 -22.88 -2.36
N LYS A 75 -5.26 -23.47 -3.09
CA LYS A 75 -5.37 -24.79 -3.72
C LYS A 75 -4.56 -25.85 -3.00
N LYS A 76 -3.34 -25.53 -2.57
CA LYS A 76 -2.44 -26.52 -1.97
C LYS A 76 -2.87 -26.87 -0.55
N MET A 77 -2.97 -28.17 -0.29
CA MET A 77 -3.00 -28.73 1.06
C MET A 77 -1.56 -28.82 1.57
N LEU A 78 -1.29 -28.19 2.71
CA LEU A 78 0.04 -28.15 3.28
C LEU A 78 0.26 -29.30 4.25
N SER A 79 1.46 -29.87 4.23
CA SER A 79 1.95 -30.73 5.29
C SER A 79 2.41 -29.88 6.50
N PRO A 80 2.50 -30.46 7.71
CA PRO A 80 3.10 -29.78 8.86
C PRO A 80 4.57 -29.37 8.63
N SER A 81 5.31 -30.10 7.79
CA SER A 81 6.72 -29.84 7.47
C SER A 81 6.94 -28.83 6.35
N ASP A 82 5.90 -28.43 5.62
CA ASP A 82 6.02 -27.42 4.56
C ASP A 82 6.48 -26.07 5.15
N PRO A 83 7.01 -25.11 4.36
CA PRO A 83 7.40 -23.80 4.88
C PRO A 83 6.20 -22.95 5.35
N GLY A 84 5.07 -23.05 4.65
CA GLY A 84 3.88 -22.25 4.90
C GLY A 84 3.03 -22.13 3.63
N ARG A 85 1.95 -21.36 3.70
CA ARG A 85 1.11 -21.07 2.52
C ARG A 85 1.80 -20.03 1.65
N ASP A 86 1.88 -20.29 0.35
CA ASP A 86 2.46 -19.32 -0.57
C ASP A 86 1.65 -18.02 -0.58
N SER A 87 2.35 -16.90 -0.45
CA SER A 87 1.77 -15.56 -0.42
C SER A 87 2.77 -14.54 -0.94
N ILE A 88 2.34 -13.29 -1.03
CA ILE A 88 3.11 -12.18 -1.59
C ILE A 88 3.28 -11.09 -0.54
N ARG A 89 4.48 -10.50 -0.50
CA ARG A 89 4.76 -9.26 0.20
C ARG A 89 5.57 -8.35 -0.72
N ILE A 90 5.05 -7.16 -0.99
CA ILE A 90 5.72 -6.14 -1.79
C ILE A 90 5.99 -4.87 -0.98
N SER A 91 7.01 -4.11 -1.36
CA SER A 91 7.32 -2.80 -0.79
C SER A 91 7.63 -1.79 -1.89
N SER A 92 7.22 -0.54 -1.69
CA SER A 92 7.51 0.53 -2.64
C SER A 92 9.01 0.79 -2.73
N PRO A 93 9.56 1.03 -3.92
CA PRO A 93 10.96 1.40 -4.08
C PRO A 93 11.25 2.82 -3.55
N THR A 94 10.21 3.63 -3.41
CA THR A 94 10.28 5.00 -2.87
C THR A 94 9.88 5.01 -1.40
N ALA A 95 10.68 5.69 -0.58
CA ALA A 95 10.33 6.05 0.80
C ALA A 95 9.80 7.49 0.86
N TYR A 96 8.82 7.72 1.73
CA TYR A 96 8.17 9.01 1.90
C TYR A 96 8.28 9.47 3.36
N SER A 97 8.36 10.77 3.57
CA SER A 97 8.32 11.37 4.91
C SER A 97 6.90 11.85 5.24
N GLU A 98 6.66 13.16 5.28
CA GLU A 98 5.32 13.73 5.48
C GLU A 98 4.51 13.60 4.18
N SER A 99 3.55 12.68 4.17
CA SER A 99 2.81 12.33 2.96
C SER A 99 1.42 11.80 3.30
N VAL A 100 0.52 11.88 2.31
CA VAL A 100 -0.81 11.27 2.37
C VAL A 100 -0.83 10.13 1.37
N PHE A 101 -1.18 8.93 1.84
CA PHE A 101 -1.40 7.77 1.00
C PHE A 101 -2.90 7.54 0.80
N ILE A 102 -3.32 7.40 -0.45
CA ILE A 102 -4.68 7.04 -0.81
C ILE A 102 -4.61 5.68 -1.50
N LEU A 103 -5.28 4.70 -0.91
CA LEU A 103 -5.37 3.34 -1.44
C LEU A 103 -6.83 3.04 -1.77
N ASP A 104 -7.14 2.88 -3.05
CA ASP A 104 -8.44 2.46 -3.55
C ASP A 104 -8.46 0.93 -3.70
N LEU A 105 -9.29 0.25 -2.91
CA LEU A 105 -9.39 -1.21 -2.86
C LEU A 105 -10.81 -1.67 -3.18
N TRP A 106 -10.93 -2.63 -4.09
CA TRP A 106 -12.19 -3.34 -4.30
C TRP A 106 -12.41 -4.47 -3.29
N HIS A 107 -11.32 -5.07 -2.78
CA HIS A 107 -11.39 -6.19 -1.84
C HIS A 107 -10.09 -6.29 -1.04
N MET A 108 -10.17 -6.81 0.18
CA MET A 108 -9.02 -7.11 1.04
C MET A 108 -9.07 -8.57 1.53
N PRO A 109 -7.95 -9.21 1.91
CA PRO A 109 -7.97 -10.61 2.34
C PRO A 109 -8.90 -10.86 3.54
N THR A 110 -9.62 -11.98 3.50
CA THR A 110 -10.50 -12.44 4.59
C THR A 110 -10.29 -13.94 4.82
N GLY A 111 -10.63 -14.41 6.03
CA GLY A 111 -10.52 -15.81 6.42
C GLY A 111 -9.91 -16.00 7.81
N CYS A 112 -10.12 -17.16 8.42
CA CYS A 112 -9.47 -17.48 9.69
C CYS A 112 -7.94 -17.53 9.52
N ALA A 113 -7.22 -17.00 10.51
CA ALA A 113 -5.76 -16.94 10.57
C ALA A 113 -5.08 -16.10 9.47
N THR A 114 -5.83 -15.43 8.59
CA THR A 114 -5.22 -14.43 7.70
C THR A 114 -4.83 -13.18 8.51
N TRP A 115 -3.68 -12.61 8.19
CA TRP A 115 -3.19 -11.37 8.79
C TRP A 115 -2.72 -10.42 7.69
N PRO A 116 -3.64 -9.68 7.03
CA PRO A 116 -3.28 -8.69 6.03
C PRO A 116 -2.75 -7.40 6.67
N ALA A 117 -1.84 -6.73 5.97
CA ALA A 117 -1.30 -5.41 6.29
C ALA A 117 -0.97 -4.67 4.98
#